data_AF-A0A6J4X8F1-F1
#
_entry.id   AF-A0A6J4X8F1-F1
#
_cell.length_a   1.000
_cell.length_b   1.000
_cell.length_c   1.000
_cell.angle_alpha   90.00
_cell.angle_beta   90.00
_cell.angle_gamma   90.00
#
_symmetry.space_group_name_H-M   'P 1'
#
loop_
_entity.id
_entity.type
_entity.pdbx_description
1 polymer ?
#
loop_
_entity_poly.entity_id
_entity_poly.type
_entity_poly.pdbx_seq_one_letter_code
_entity_poly.pdbx_strand_id
1 'polypeptide(L)' 'MTRVVESVVWEFEDVLTWEMIVTKDLAGARRFSEFSKALGRLVPIPSIAIDGELVFETTPGVEELKACIARFIKKRQR' A
#
# COMPACT_ATOMS: atom_id res chain seq x y z
N MET A 1 -5.42 -4.14 8.93
CA MET A 1 -5.11 -3.48 7.65
C MET A 1 -5.73 -4.18 6.43
N THR A 2 -5.45 -5.46 6.15
CA THR A 2 -5.91 -6.15 4.91
C THR A 2 -7.41 -5.97 4.61
N ARG A 3 -8.30 -6.17 5.59
CA ARG A 3 -9.75 -5.98 5.42
C ARG A 3 -10.15 -4.57 4.95
N VAL A 4 -9.42 -3.54 5.41
CA VAL A 4 -9.65 -2.15 5.01
C VAL A 4 -9.25 -1.98 3.54
N VAL A 5 -8.07 -2.48 3.16
CA VAL A 5 -7.61 -2.44 1.76
C VAL A 5 -8.59 -3.17 0.86
N GLU A 6 -8.96 -4.41 1.20
CA GLU A 6 -9.95 -5.19 0.46
C GLU A 6 -11.25 -4.41 0.31
N SER A 7 -11.82 -3.83 1.37
CA SER A 7 -13.08 -3.06 1.28
C SER A 7 -13.02 -1.82 0.38
N VAL A 8 -11.82 -1.32 0.09
CA VAL A 8 -11.61 -0.10 -0.70
C VAL A 8 -11.23 -0.41 -2.14
N VAL A 9 -10.35 -1.39 -2.37
CA VAL A 9 -9.78 -1.66 -3.71
C VAL A 9 -10.83 -2.13 -4.73
N TRP A 10 -11.92 -2.77 -4.29
CA TRP A 10 -13.04 -3.15 -5.17
C TRP A 10 -13.67 -1.94 -5.89
N GLU A 11 -13.59 -0.74 -5.30
CA GLU A 11 -14.13 0.48 -5.92
C GLU A 11 -13.20 1.06 -7.00
N PHE A 12 -11.99 0.52 -7.14
CA PHE A 12 -10.94 1.03 -8.02
C PHE A 12 -10.34 -0.05 -8.94
N GLU A 13 -10.98 -1.22 -9.11
CA GLU A 13 -10.40 -2.36 -9.83
C GLU A 13 -9.98 -2.04 -11.27
N ASP A 14 -10.70 -1.15 -11.95
CA ASP A 14 -10.41 -0.77 -13.34
C ASP A 14 -9.16 0.12 -13.48
N VAL A 15 -8.67 0.69 -12.37
CA VAL A 15 -7.63 1.73 -12.37
C VAL A 15 -6.49 1.46 -11.40
N LEU A 16 -6.56 0.38 -10.62
CA LEU A 16 -5.58 0.05 -9.60
C LEU A 16 -5.34 -1.45 -9.51
N THR A 17 -4.07 -1.83 -9.55
CA THR A 17 -3.61 -3.16 -9.15
C THR A 17 -3.10 -3.11 -7.71
N TRP A 18 -3.40 -4.13 -6.92
CA TRP A 18 -2.88 -4.26 -5.57
C TRP A 18 -2.39 -5.67 -5.31
N GLU A 19 -1.54 -5.80 -4.30
CA GLU A 19 -1.06 -7.09 -3.82
C GLU A 19 -0.77 -7.02 -2.32
N MET A 20 -0.93 -8.15 -1.63
CA MET A 20 -0.56 -8.28 -0.24
C MET A 20 0.83 -8.91 -0.12
N ILE A 21 1.76 -8.21 0.52
CA ILE A 21 3.09 -8.73 0.82
C ILE A 21 3.09 -9.38 2.20
N VAL A 22 3.32 -10.70 2.27
CA VAL A 22 3.38 -11.45 3.52
C VAL A 22 4.84 -11.71 3.91
N THR A 23 5.30 -11.05 4.96
CA THR A 23 6.71 -11.14 5.40
C THR A 23 7.11 -12.46 6.04
N LYS A 24 6.14 -13.36 6.28
CA LYS A 24 6.39 -14.73 6.76
C LYS A 24 6.88 -15.65 5.66
N ASP A 25 6.60 -15.34 4.40
CA ASP A 25 7.12 -16.09 3.27
C ASP A 25 8.43 -15.46 2.76
N LEU A 26 9.29 -16.28 2.15
CA LEU A 26 10.62 -15.84 1.72
C LEU A 26 10.55 -14.73 0.65
N ALA A 27 9.57 -14.78 -0.24
CA ALA A 27 9.45 -13.82 -1.33
C ALA A 27 9.02 -12.44 -0.80
N GLY A 28 8.00 -12.40 0.05
CA GLY A 28 7.52 -11.21 0.73
C GLY A 28 8.55 -10.63 1.69
N ALA A 29 9.30 -11.47 2.41
CA ALA A 29 10.42 -11.01 3.24
C ALA A 29 11.51 -10.30 2.41
N ARG A 30 11.85 -10.84 1.22
CA ARG A 30 12.80 -10.21 0.29
C ARG A 30 12.29 -8.86 -0.21
N ARG A 31 11.05 -8.82 -0.72
CA ARG A 31 10.44 -7.58 -1.22
C ARG A 31 10.32 -6.50 -0.15
N PHE A 32 9.93 -6.88 1.06
CA PHE A 32 9.89 -5.98 2.21
C PHE A 32 11.29 -5.45 2.57
N SER A 33 12.32 -6.29 2.52
CA SER A 33 13.70 -5.89 2.78
C SER A 33 14.21 -4.91 1.72
N GLU A 34 13.95 -5.17 0.45
CA GLU A 34 14.31 -4.28 -0.67
C GLU A 34 13.63 -2.92 -0.52
N PHE A 35 12.33 -2.91 -0.23
CA PHE A 35 11.56 -1.69 -0.01
C PHE A 35 12.08 -0.88 1.19
N SER A 36 12.32 -1.53 2.32
CA SER A 36 12.89 -0.89 3.52
C SER A 36 14.28 -0.30 3.25
N LYS A 37 15.13 -1.01 2.49
CA LYS A 37 16.44 -0.50 2.09
C LYS A 37 16.32 0.74 1.20
N ALA A 38 15.41 0.73 0.23
CA ALA A 38 15.17 1.88 -0.64
C ALA A 38 14.71 3.12 0.15
N LEU A 39 13.94 2.93 1.22
CA LEU A 39 13.52 4.00 2.13
C LEU A 39 14.58 4.42 3.16
N GLY A 40 15.69 3.68 3.29
CA GLY A 40 16.74 3.94 4.26
C GLY A 40 16.35 3.63 5.72
N ARG A 41 15.22 2.98 5.96
CA ARG A 41 14.75 2.58 7.30
C ARG A 41 13.86 1.35 7.26
N LEU A 42 13.71 0.67 8.39
CA LEU A 42 12.76 -0.41 8.51
C LEU A 42 11.32 0.14 8.46
N VAL A 43 10.50 -0.40 7.57
CA VAL A 43 9.10 -0.03 7.45
C VAL A 43 8.28 -0.73 8.55
N PRO A 44 7.35 -0.04 9.22
CA PRO A 44 6.50 -0.69 10.22
C PRO A 44 5.57 -1.72 9.56
N ILE A 45 5.21 -2.76 10.32
CA ILE A 45 4.24 -3.76 9.87
C ILE A 45 3.01 -3.66 10.80
N PRO A 46 1.79 -3.47 10.25
CA PRO A 46 1.46 -3.38 8.83
C PRO A 46 1.64 -1.96 8.25
N SER A 47 1.89 -1.87 6.94
CA SER A 47 2.03 -0.61 6.19
C SER A 47 1.38 -0.68 4.81
N ILE A 48 1.07 0.47 4.22
CA ILE A 48 0.61 0.59 2.82
C ILE A 48 1.59 1.48 2.05
N ALA A 49 2.05 0.97 0.91
CA ALA A 49 2.79 1.74 -0.08
C ALA A 49 1.96 1.89 -1.36
N ILE A 50 2.00 3.06 -1.98
CA ILE A 50 1.33 3.35 -3.26
C ILE A 50 2.40 3.88 -4.21
N ASP A 51 2.53 3.28 -5.40
CA ASP A 51 3.54 3.66 -6.40
C ASP A 51 4.97 3.73 -5.85
N GLY A 52 5.32 2.84 -4.92
CA GLY A 52 6.65 2.79 -4.29
C GLY A 52 6.88 3.83 -3.19
N GLU A 53 5.88 4.65 -2.87
CA GLU A 53 5.93 5.61 -1.75
C GLU A 53 5.24 5.00 -0.52
N LEU A 54 5.86 5.09 0.66
CA LEU A 54 5.23 4.71 1.92
C LEU A 54 4.19 5.76 2.31
N VAL A 55 2.91 5.38 2.30
CA VAL A 55 1.78 6.30 2.52
C VAL A 55 1.18 6.14 3.91
N PHE A 56 1.06 4.90 4.40
CA PHE A 56 0.51 4.62 5.71
C PHE A 56 1.42 3.69 6.51
N GLU A 57 1.74 4.09 7.73
CA GLU A 57 2.53 3.33 8.70
C GLU A 57 1.67 2.64 9.77
N THR A 58 0.38 2.93 9.78
CA THR A 58 -0.64 2.36 10.66
C THR A 58 -1.89 2.07 9.84
N THR A 59 -2.83 1.27 10.37
CA THR A 59 -4.08 0.96 9.63
C THR A 59 -4.93 2.22 9.51
N PRO A 60 -5.15 2.75 8.29
CA PRO A 60 -6.00 3.92 8.10
C PRO A 60 -7.48 3.56 8.23
N GLY A 61 -8.33 4.59 8.28
CA GLY A 61 -9.76 4.43 8.06
C GLY A 61 -10.09 4.08 6.60
N VAL A 62 -11.28 3.50 6.36
CA VAL A 62 -11.76 3.20 5.00
C VAL A 62 -11.82 4.47 4.14
N GLU A 63 -12.49 5.51 4.62
CA GLU A 63 -12.66 6.77 3.89
C GLU A 63 -11.33 7.52 3.68
N GLU A 64 -10.42 7.41 4.65
CA GLU A 64 -9.08 7.99 4.55
C GLU A 64 -8.27 7.32 3.42
N LEU A 65 -8.29 5.98 3.36
CA LEU A 65 -7.63 5.23 2.31
C LEU A 65 -8.24 5.54 0.93
N LYS A 66 -9.57 5.60 0.83
CA LYS A 66 -10.29 5.97 -0.40
C LYS A 66 -9.86 7.35 -0.91
N ALA A 67 -9.91 8.35 -0.03
CA ALA A 67 -9.54 9.71 -0.38
C ALA A 67 -8.07 9.79 -0.85
N CYS A 68 -7.19 9.01 -0.22
CA CYS A 68 -5.79 8.94 -0.60
C CYS A 68 -5.60 8.33 -2.00
N ILE A 69 -6.18 7.16 -2.26
CA ILE A 69 -6.13 6.50 -3.58
C ILE A 69 -6.68 7.41 -4.68
N ALA A 70 -7.83 8.04 -4.46
CA ALA A 70 -8.43 8.97 -5.41
C ALA A 70 -7.50 10.17 -5.75
N ARG A 71 -6.71 10.66 -4.78
CA ARG A 71 -5.71 11.70 -5.01
C ARG A 71 -4.55 11.22 -5.87
N PHE A 72 -4.04 10.01 -5.62
CA PHE A 72 -2.97 9.41 -6.42
C PHE A 72 -3.41 9.18 -7.87
N ILE A 73 -4.62 8.65 -8.08
CA ILE A 73 -5.18 8.46 -9.43
C ILE A 73 -5.29 9.79 -10.18
N LYS A 74 -5.84 10.84 -9.54
CA LYS A 74 -5.93 12.18 -10.14
C LYS A 74 -4.56 12.77 -10.50
N LYS A 75 -3.52 12.50 -9.69
CA LYS A 75 -2.15 12.96 -9.95
C LYS A 75 -1.55 12.28 -11.20
N ARG A 76 -1.89 11.02 -11.48
CA ARG A 76 -1.38 10.27 -12.65
C ARG A 76 -2.04 10.66 -13.98
N GLN A 77 -3.22 11.28 -13.95
CA GLN A 77 -3.95 11.72 -15.14
C GLN A 77 -3.59 13.16 -15.59
N ARG A 78 -2.67 13.83 -14.89
CA ARG A 78 -2.14 15.15 -15.27
C ARG A 78 -0.77 15.00 -15.88
#